data_AF-A0A934M6G6-F1
#
_entry.id   AF-A0A934M6G6-F1
#
_cell.length_a   1.000
_cell.length_b   1.000
_cell.length_c   1.000
_cell.angle_alpha   90.00
_cell.angle_beta   90.00
_cell.angle_gamma   90.00
#
_symmetry.space_group_name_H-M   'P 1'
#
loop_
_entity.id
_entity.type
_entity.pdbx_description
1 polymer ?
#
loop_
_entity_poly.entity_id
_entity_poly.type
_entity_poly.pdbx_seq_one_letter_code
_entity_poly.pdbx_strand_id
1 'polypeptide(L)'
;MKQITLDNVFKILDNIKNSNLIAIVNAYELDTVYCIDQFDYELLDEPHGRTLRLISKNGERNYYDFHGIYISLKNIDKISITEDTIYIYLQNQLVKLKFK
;
A
#
# COMPACT_ATOMS: atom_id res chain seq x y z
N MET A 1 15.64 -5.54 9.28
CA MET A 1 14.76 -4.62 8.52
C MET A 1 15.62 -3.52 7.90
N LYS A 2 15.50 -3.25 6.60
CA LYS A 2 16.35 -2.30 5.86
C LYS A 2 15.52 -1.08 5.41
N GLN A 3 16.05 0.13 5.54
CA GLN A 3 15.39 1.33 5.01
C GLN A 3 15.57 1.39 3.48
N ILE A 4 14.50 1.73 2.76
CA ILE A 4 14.51 1.85 1.30
C ILE A 4 13.88 3.16 0.85
N THR A 5 14.15 3.56 -0.39
CA THR A 5 13.56 4.74 -1.02
C THR A 5 12.23 4.39 -1.68
N LEU A 6 11.47 5.43 -2.02
CA LEU A 6 10.23 5.29 -2.78
C LEU A 6 10.47 4.68 -4.18
N ASP A 7 11.54 5.07 -4.86
CA ASP A 7 11.90 4.48 -6.16
C ASP A 7 12.14 2.98 -6.09
N ASN A 8 12.72 2.49 -4.97
CA ASN A 8 12.90 1.06 -4.77
C ASN A 8 11.57 0.34 -4.56
N VAL A 9 10.59 0.98 -3.90
CA VAL A 9 9.23 0.43 -3.79
C VAL A 9 8.62 0.26 -5.16
N PHE A 10 8.68 1.28 -6.03
CA PHE A 10 8.10 1.18 -7.37
C PHE A 10 8.77 0.11 -8.22
N LYS A 11 10.10 0.00 -8.19
CA LYS A 11 10.80 -1.11 -8.87
C LYS A 11 10.33 -2.48 -8.40
N ILE A 12 10.11 -2.66 -7.09
CA ILE A 12 9.60 -3.92 -6.54
C ILE A 12 8.18 -4.16 -7.03
N LEU A 13 7.30 -3.15 -6.93
CA LEU A 13 5.91 -3.24 -7.39
C LEU A 13 5.81 -3.54 -8.90
N ASP A 14 6.64 -2.91 -9.74
CA ASP A 14 6.72 -3.18 -11.18
C ASP A 14 7.12 -4.64 -11.45
N ASN A 15 8.08 -5.18 -10.69
CA ASN A 15 8.54 -6.57 -10.84
C ASN A 15 7.48 -7.61 -10.43
N ILE A 16 6.54 -7.23 -9.55
CA ILE A 16 5.54 -8.13 -8.96
C ILE A 16 4.11 -7.77 -9.33
N LYS A 17 3.92 -6.96 -10.39
CA LYS A 17 2.63 -6.42 -10.83
C LYS A 17 1.53 -7.49 -11.06
N ASN A 18 1.92 -8.77 -11.16
CA ASN A 18 1.05 -9.93 -11.33
C ASN A 18 1.07 -10.92 -10.15
N SER A 19 1.66 -10.57 -9.01
CA SER A 19 1.79 -11.45 -7.85
C SER A 19 0.65 -11.29 -6.85
N ASN A 20 0.50 -12.29 -5.98
CA ASN A 20 -0.43 -12.26 -4.86
C ASN A 20 0.14 -11.36 -3.75
N LEU A 21 -0.36 -10.14 -3.66
CA LEU A 21 0.11 -9.15 -2.69
C LEU A 21 -0.99 -8.87 -1.68
N ILE A 22 -0.66 -9.00 -0.40
CA ILE A 22 -1.58 -8.65 0.69
C ILE A 22 -1.23 -7.27 1.21
N ALA A 23 -2.16 -6.31 1.12
CA ALA A 23 -1.98 -5.00 1.73
C ALA A 23 -2.76 -4.93 3.04
N ILE A 24 -2.07 -4.60 4.12
CA ILE A 24 -2.62 -4.49 5.47
C ILE A 24 -2.45 -3.05 5.93
N VAL A 25 -3.56 -2.34 6.19
CA VAL A 25 -3.53 -0.99 6.78
C VAL A 25 -3.89 -1.10 8.24
N ASN A 26 -3.02 -0.58 9.10
CA ASN A 26 -3.32 -0.37 10.51
C ASN A 26 -3.43 1.13 10.77
N ALA A 27 -4.66 1.60 10.99
CA ALA A 27 -4.93 2.99 11.35
C ALA A 27 -4.92 3.10 12.89
N TYR A 28 -3.91 3.78 13.44
CA TYR A 28 -3.71 3.87 14.90
C TYR A 28 -4.88 4.55 15.62
N GLU A 29 -5.65 5.38 14.92
CA GLU A 29 -6.79 6.11 15.48
C GLU A 29 -8.09 5.28 15.53
N LEU A 30 -8.18 4.19 14.78
CA LEU A 30 -9.44 3.45 14.57
C LEU A 30 -9.40 2.00 15.04
N ASP A 31 -8.27 1.51 15.58
CA ASP A 31 -8.03 0.09 15.92
C ASP A 31 -8.52 -0.90 14.84
N THR A 32 -8.52 -0.45 13.59
CA THR A 32 -9.10 -1.18 12.47
C THR A 32 -8.00 -1.63 11.52
N VAL A 33 -8.04 -2.90 11.14
CA VAL A 33 -7.12 -3.51 10.19
C VAL A 33 -7.85 -3.82 8.89
N TYR A 34 -7.40 -3.22 7.78
CA TYR A 34 -7.92 -3.49 6.45
C TYR A 34 -6.96 -4.40 5.68
N CYS A 35 -7.46 -5.48 5.09
CA CYS A 35 -6.67 -6.43 4.30
C CYS A 35 -7.20 -6.54 2.86
N ILE A 36 -6.31 -6.46 1.87
CA ILE A 36 -6.62 -6.73 0.45
C ILE A 36 -5.69 -7.83 -0.05
N ASP A 37 -6.23 -8.99 -0.46
CA ASP A 37 -5.44 -10.21 -0.75
C ASP A 37 -4.74 -10.25 -2.11
N GLN A 38 -5.34 -9.62 -3.12
CA GLN A 38 -4.79 -9.47 -4.47
C GLN A 38 -5.15 -8.07 -4.96
N PHE A 39 -4.15 -7.30 -5.35
CA PHE A 39 -4.37 -5.95 -5.86
C PHE A 39 -3.43 -5.58 -7.01
N ASP A 40 -3.89 -4.65 -7.84
CA ASP A 40 -3.06 -3.87 -8.73
C ASP A 40 -2.65 -2.57 -8.04
N TYR A 41 -1.64 -1.88 -8.57
CA TYR A 41 -1.32 -0.52 -8.13
C TYR A 41 -1.31 0.47 -9.30
N GLU A 42 -1.65 1.71 -8.97
CA GLU A 42 -1.66 2.85 -9.87
C GLU A 42 -1.04 4.06 -9.17
N LEU A 43 -0.38 4.91 -9.95
CA LEU A 43 0.05 6.23 -9.50
C LEU A 43 -0.90 7.27 -10.05
N LEU A 44 -1.52 8.03 -9.14
CA LEU A 44 -2.40 9.13 -9.46
C LEU A 44 -1.66 10.45 -9.22
N ASP A 45 -1.56 11.27 -10.27
CA ASP A 45 -1.14 12.66 -10.16
C ASP A 45 -2.38 13.53 -9.85
N GLU A 46 -2.44 14.08 -8.64
CA GLU A 46 -3.54 14.92 -8.16
C GLU A 46 -3.06 16.37 -7.91
N PRO A 47 -3.95 17.38 -7.93
CA PRO A 47 -3.57 18.78 -7.70
C PRO A 47 -2.82 19.01 -6.37
N HIS A 48 -3.12 18.18 -5.36
CA HIS A 48 -2.53 18.27 -4.03
C HIS A 48 -1.34 17.32 -3.82
N GLY A 49 -0.91 16.56 -4.82
CA GLY A 49 0.23 15.66 -4.72
C GLY A 49 0.05 14.36 -5.50
N ARG A 50 1.00 13.44 -5.32
CA ARG A 50 0.91 12.10 -5.89
C ARG A 50 0.37 11.11 -4.87
N THR A 51 -0.47 10.21 -5.34
CA THR A 51 -1.09 9.17 -4.55
C THR A 51 -0.78 7.81 -5.16
N LEU A 52 -0.25 6.88 -4.34
CA LEU A 52 -0.17 5.48 -4.70
C LEU A 52 -1.51 4.83 -4.32
N ARG A 53 -2.20 4.30 -5.32
CA ARG A 53 -3.48 3.63 -5.16
C ARG A 53 -3.29 2.12 -5.33
N LEU A 54 -3.69 1.34 -4.34
CA LEU A 54 -3.68 -0.12 -4.40
C LEU A 54 -5.13 -0.61 -4.57
N ILE A 55 -5.47 -1.21 -5.70
CA ILE A 55 -6.84 -1.52 -6.12
C ILE A 55 -7.08 -3.02 -6.06
N SER A 56 -8.12 -3.47 -5.37
CA SER A 56 -8.45 -4.90 -5.30
C SER A 56 -8.70 -5.49 -6.69
N LYS A 57 -8.08 -6.64 -6.99
CA LYS A 57 -8.29 -7.39 -8.25
C LYS A 57 -9.64 -8.10 -8.31
N ASN A 58 -10.24 -8.39 -7.16
CA ASN A 58 -11.35 -9.35 -7.09
C ASN A 58 -12.71 -8.79 -7.49
N GLY A 59 -12.85 -7.49 -7.79
CA GLY A 59 -14.06 -6.89 -8.38
C GLY A 59 -15.36 -6.98 -7.57
N GLU A 60 -15.44 -7.81 -6.54
CA GLU A 60 -16.61 -7.98 -5.69
C GLU A 60 -16.73 -6.79 -4.73
N ARG A 61 -17.70 -5.93 -5.07
CA ARG A 61 -18.20 -4.86 -4.22
C ARG A 61 -18.92 -5.47 -3.02
N ASN A 62 -18.21 -5.60 -1.91
CA ASN A 62 -18.86 -5.87 -0.64
C ASN A 62 -19.12 -4.53 0.04
N TYR A 63 -20.35 -4.37 0.55
CA TYR A 63 -21.04 -3.15 1.03
C TYR A 63 -20.28 -2.14 1.92
N TYR A 64 -19.01 -2.39 2.26
CA TYR A 64 -18.06 -1.53 2.99
C TYR A 64 -16.88 -1.05 2.11
N ASP A 65 -17.17 -0.83 0.82
CA ASP A 65 -16.32 -0.55 -0.34
C ASP A 65 -15.14 0.46 -0.16
N PHE A 66 -14.06 0.07 0.51
CA PHE A 66 -12.72 0.55 0.16
C PHE A 66 -12.28 -0.13 -1.14
N HIS A 67 -12.53 0.51 -2.29
CA HIS A 67 -12.10 0.03 -3.61
C HIS A 67 -10.56 -0.08 -3.74
N GLY A 68 -9.85 0.53 -2.79
CA GLY A 68 -8.41 0.46 -2.71
C GLY A 68 -7.85 1.17 -1.49
N ILE A 69 -6.56 0.96 -1.24
CA ILE A 69 -5.79 1.69 -0.24
C ILE A 69 -5.11 2.86 -0.96
N TYR A 70 -5.32 4.07 -0.45
CA TYR A 70 -4.77 5.30 -0.99
C TYR A 70 -3.68 5.80 -0.08
N ILE A 71 -2.46 5.91 -0.63
CA ILE A 71 -1.27 6.33 0.10
C ILE A 71 -0.81 7.63 -0.51
N SER A 72 -1.06 8.74 0.19
CA SER A 72 -0.47 10.02 -0.19
C SER A 72 1.04 9.95 -0.02
N LEU A 73 1.77 10.14 -1.13
CA LEU A 73 3.24 10.06 -1.12
C LEU A 73 3.88 11.22 -0.34
N LYS A 74 3.12 12.29 -0.09
CA LYS A 74 3.55 13.43 0.74
C LYS A 74 3.55 13.13 2.24
N ASN A 75 2.79 12.11 2.67
CA ASN A 75 2.63 11.78 4.08
C ASN A 75 3.55 10.64 4.53
N ILE A 76 4.51 10.24 3.68
CA ILE A 76 5.46 9.17 3.98
C ILE A 76 6.56 9.69 4.88
N ASP A 77 6.59 9.19 6.11
CA ASP A 77 7.67 9.48 7.07
C ASP A 77 8.87 8.57 6.84
N LYS A 78 8.61 7.27 6.61
CA LYS A 78 9.65 6.25 6.42
C LYS A 78 9.14 5.06 5.64
N ILE A 79 10.04 4.43 4.89
CA ILE A 79 9.79 3.13 4.25
C ILE A 79 10.88 2.14 4.67
N SER A 80 10.47 0.94 5.06
CA SER A 80 11.41 -0.15 5.35
C SER A 80 10.93 -1.47 4.79
N ILE A 81 11.86 -2.40 4.60
CA ILE A 81 11.58 -3.70 3.99
C ILE A 81 12.18 -4.86 4.80
N THR A 82 11.48 -5.98 4.81
CA THR A 82 11.96 -7.32 5.18
C THR A 82 11.96 -8.22 3.94
N GLU A 83 12.37 -9.48 4.09
CA GLU A 83 12.39 -10.43 2.97
C GLU A 83 11.03 -10.54 2.25
N ASP A 84 9.92 -10.45 3.00
CA ASP A 84 8.56 -10.69 2.52
C ASP A 84 7.61 -9.49 2.67
N THR A 85 8.05 -8.34 3.20
CA THR A 85 7.14 -7.24 3.54
C THR A 85 7.76 -5.86 3.35
N ILE A 86 7.06 -4.96 2.64
CA ILE A 86 7.31 -3.51 2.68
C ILE A 86 6.43 -2.87 3.75
N TYR A 87 7.03 -2.02 4.58
CA TYR A 87 6.37 -1.21 5.60
C TYR A 87 6.47 0.25 5.17
N ILE A 88 5.31 0.90 4.99
CA ILE A 88 5.19 2.33 4.68
C ILE A 88 4.58 3.00 5.91
N TYR A 89 5.41 3.77 6.61
CA TYR A 89 5.01 4.53 7.79
C TYR A 89 4.50 5.90 7.33
N LEU A 90 3.26 6.19 7.70
CA LEU A 90 2.57 7.44 7.48
C LEU A 90 2.24 8.05 8.85
N GLN A 91 2.00 9.36 8.89
CA GLN A 91 1.85 10.11 10.15
C GLN A 91 0.92 9.44 11.17
N ASN A 92 -0.24 8.93 10.72
CA ASN A 92 -1.25 8.33 11.61
C ASN A 92 -1.58 6.86 11.25
N GLN A 93 -0.80 6.21 10.39
CA GLN A 93 -1.10 4.85 9.95
C GLN A 93 0.13 4.10 9.44
N LEU A 94 0.07 2.77 9.49
CA LEU A 94 1.08 1.88 8.92
C LEU A 94 0.46 1.04 7.82
N VAL A 95 1.01 1.14 6.61
CA VAL A 95 0.66 0.23 5.51
C VAL A 95 1.74 -0.84 5.37
N LYS A 96 1.33 -2.11 5.40
CA LYS A 96 2.20 -3.26 5.18
C LYS A 96 1.81 -3.91 3.86
N LEU A 97 2.76 -4.04 2.95
CA LEU A 97 2.63 -4.73 1.68
C LEU A 97 3.37 -6.05 1.82
N LYS A 98 2.63 -7.14 2.06
CA LYS A 98 3.19 -8.49 2.25
C LYS A 98 3.14 -9.28 0.95
N PHE A 99 4.28 -9.84 0.57
CA PHE A 99 4.46 -10.71 -0.57
C PHE A 99 4.26 -12.17 -0.14
N LYS A 100 3.65 -12.99 -1.00
CA LYS A 100 3.68 -14.46 -0.87
C LYS A 100 4.75 -15.05 -1.77
#